data_AF-Q0U0I0-F1
#
_entry.id   AF-Q0U0I0-F1
#
_cell.length_a   1.000
_cell.length_b   1.000
_cell.length_c   1.000
_cell.angle_alpha   90.00
_cell.angle_beta   90.00
_cell.angle_gamma   90.00
#
_symmetry.space_group_name_H-M   'P 1'
#
loop_
_entity.id
_entity.type
_entity.pdbx_description
1 polymer ?
#
loop_
_entity_poly.entity_id
_entity_poly.type
_entity_poly.pdbx_seq_one_letter_code
_entity_poly.pdbx_strand_id
1 'polypeptide(L)'
;MLIAIAALFILPDLPHNSRGFTAEERAVAVLRMTEDVGEADEDSAEESPWAGLIMAVKDAKIYIMMLTFTAYVVGLSFNAFFPSLTRTLGFGYITTLLMSAPPWAFACGVSLVNAWHADRTQERFWHIVGPIMFGMVGFIISMSTLNTAARYVALFMQASSYAGFIVFYSWISSSFPRPPAKRAVAIAMINAFSQLGNIAGSYVWNMTDNGYRNSYGVVTAMFGVTIAGCFIFRVVLVRLNKRLDDGTDAWAEQTARVEGITAEEAKGGMKDFRYLV
;
A
#
# COMPACT_ATOMS: atom_id res chain seq x y z
N MET A 1 15.66 0.53 15.02
CA MET A 1 15.96 -0.72 15.76
C MET A 1 15.48 -0.68 17.21
N LEU A 2 15.73 0.37 18.00
CA LEU A 2 15.27 0.46 19.39
C LEU A 2 13.74 0.33 19.54
N ILE A 3 12.99 1.00 18.67
CA ILE A 3 11.52 0.89 18.58
C ILE A 3 11.09 -0.51 18.13
N ALA A 4 11.83 -1.17 17.23
CA ALA A 4 11.52 -2.52 16.77
C ALA A 4 11.78 -3.58 17.86
N ILE A 5 12.83 -3.40 18.66
CA ILE A 5 13.12 -4.26 19.82
C ILE A 5 12.08 -4.01 20.93
N ALA A 6 11.68 -2.77 21.16
CA ALA A 6 10.61 -2.45 22.10
C ALA A 6 9.25 -3.00 21.62
N ALA A 7 8.98 -2.96 20.31
CA ALA A 7 7.78 -3.53 19.70
C ALA A 7 7.68 -5.04 19.95
N LEU A 8 8.79 -5.80 19.91
CA LEU A 8 8.78 -7.24 20.27
C LEU A 8 8.30 -7.53 21.70
N PHE A 9 8.42 -6.55 22.62
CA PHE A 9 7.93 -6.68 23.99
C PHE A 9 6.53 -6.08 24.20
N ILE A 10 6.10 -5.16 23.33
CA ILE A 10 4.86 -4.38 23.48
C ILE A 10 3.73 -4.91 22.60
N LEU A 11 4.03 -5.43 21.41
CA LEU A 11 3.03 -5.95 20.46
C LEU A 11 2.80 -7.46 20.71
N PRO A 12 1.61 -7.86 21.18
CA PRO A 12 1.24 -9.27 21.19
C PRO A 12 0.98 -9.77 19.76
N ASP A 13 1.60 -10.89 19.38
CA ASP A 13 1.57 -11.41 18.00
C ASP A 13 0.19 -11.87 17.53
N LEU A 14 -0.68 -12.37 18.41
CA LEU A 14 -2.05 -12.82 18.12
C LEU A 14 -2.93 -12.68 19.37
N PRO A 15 -4.27 -12.54 19.23
CA PRO A 15 -5.21 -12.40 20.37
C PRO A 15 -5.08 -13.53 21.39
N HIS A 16 -4.79 -14.74 20.91
CA HIS A 16 -4.54 -15.96 21.67
C HIS A 16 -3.31 -15.85 22.60
N ASN A 17 -2.25 -15.11 22.21
CA ASN A 17 -0.98 -15.05 22.92
C ASN A 17 -0.75 -13.74 23.69
N SER A 18 -1.80 -12.92 23.82
CA SER A 18 -1.65 -11.54 24.30
C SER A 18 -1.50 -11.48 25.84
N ARG A 19 -0.31 -11.14 26.34
CA ARG A 19 -0.08 -10.89 27.77
C ARG A 19 -0.72 -9.55 28.17
N GLY A 20 -1.92 -9.58 28.75
CA GLY A 20 -2.49 -8.40 29.43
C GLY A 20 -3.97 -8.11 29.20
N PHE A 21 -4.64 -8.78 28.26
CA PHE A 21 -6.09 -8.57 28.05
C PHE A 21 -6.93 -9.47 28.96
N THR A 22 -8.00 -8.90 29.50
CA THR A 22 -9.07 -9.68 30.16
C THR A 22 -9.82 -10.53 29.13
N ALA A 23 -10.51 -11.59 29.58
CA ALA A 23 -11.22 -12.50 28.68
C ALA A 23 -12.26 -11.78 27.81
N GLU A 24 -12.91 -10.75 28.34
CA GLU A 24 -13.89 -9.92 27.63
C GLU A 24 -13.23 -9.01 26.57
N GLU A 25 -12.11 -8.37 26.89
CA GLU A 25 -11.38 -7.53 25.91
C GLU A 25 -10.77 -8.36 24.78
N ARG A 26 -10.34 -9.60 25.07
CA ARG A 26 -9.93 -10.55 24.03
C ARG A 26 -11.09 -10.94 23.14
N ALA A 27 -12.26 -11.22 23.71
CA ALA A 27 -13.46 -11.54 22.93
C ALA A 27 -13.84 -10.38 22.00
N VAL A 28 -13.77 -9.13 22.48
CA VAL A 28 -14.03 -7.93 21.66
C VAL A 28 -12.94 -7.70 20.61
N ALA A 29 -11.67 -7.93 20.93
CA ALA A 29 -10.57 -7.78 19.97
C ALA A 29 -10.64 -8.84 18.86
N VAL A 30 -10.96 -10.10 19.24
CA VAL A 30 -11.27 -11.16 18.28
C VAL A 30 -12.48 -10.78 17.47
N LEU A 31 -13.58 -10.31 18.08
CA LEU A 31 -14.77 -9.86 17.35
C LEU A 31 -14.48 -8.73 16.36
N ARG A 32 -13.65 -7.74 16.72
CA ARG A 32 -13.25 -6.67 15.80
C ARG A 32 -12.36 -7.17 14.66
N MET A 33 -11.44 -8.11 14.93
CA MET A 33 -10.69 -8.78 13.86
C MET A 33 -11.60 -9.67 13.00
N THR A 34 -12.63 -10.27 13.60
CA THR A 34 -13.66 -11.08 12.94
C THR A 34 -14.62 -10.20 12.14
N GLU A 35 -14.91 -8.95 12.56
CA GLU A 35 -15.71 -7.98 11.80
C GLU A 35 -14.91 -7.35 10.66
N ASP A 36 -13.62 -7.04 10.87
CA ASP A 36 -12.74 -6.50 9.81
C ASP A 36 -12.36 -7.56 8.76
N VAL A 37 -12.42 -8.86 9.09
CA VAL A 37 -11.92 -9.97 8.23
C VAL A 37 -12.99 -11.03 7.93
N GLY A 38 -14.14 -11.02 8.61
CA GLY A 38 -15.30 -11.90 8.41
C GLY A 38 -15.31 -13.23 9.20
N GLU A 39 -14.28 -13.57 9.99
CA GLU A 39 -14.18 -14.83 10.78
C GLU A 39 -12.89 -14.85 11.64
N ALA A 40 -12.88 -15.65 12.70
CA ALA A 40 -11.74 -15.77 13.63
C ALA A 40 -10.57 -16.52 12.97
N ASP A 41 -9.33 -16.06 13.19
CA ASP A 41 -8.10 -16.80 12.86
C ASP A 41 -8.05 -18.07 13.73
N GLU A 42 -8.75 -19.13 13.33
CA GLU A 42 -8.43 -20.47 13.78
C GLU A 42 -7.30 -20.99 12.89
N ASP A 43 -6.12 -21.14 13.48
CA ASP A 43 -4.99 -21.86 12.89
C ASP A 43 -5.47 -23.28 12.54
N SER A 44 -5.94 -23.48 11.30
CA SER A 44 -5.99 -24.81 10.73
C SER A 44 -4.54 -25.24 10.54
N ALA A 45 -4.06 -26.04 11.49
CA ALA A 45 -2.69 -26.55 11.58
C ALA A 45 -2.24 -27.42 10.37
N GLU A 46 -3.01 -27.42 9.27
CA GLU A 46 -2.80 -28.22 8.07
C GLU A 46 -2.52 -27.40 6.79
N GLU A 47 -2.54 -26.06 6.83
CA GLU A 47 -2.17 -25.28 5.64
C GLU A 47 -0.65 -25.15 5.47
N SER A 48 -0.06 -26.06 4.70
CA SER A 48 1.35 -25.99 4.31
C SER A 48 1.65 -24.64 3.63
N PRO A 49 2.72 -23.90 4.04
CA PRO A 49 3.16 -22.67 3.38
C PRO A 49 3.36 -22.82 1.86
N TRP A 50 3.66 -24.05 1.42
CA TRP A 50 3.82 -24.41 0.01
C TRP A 50 2.49 -24.41 -0.75
N ALA A 51 1.39 -24.85 -0.13
CA ALA A 51 0.05 -24.77 -0.70
C ALA A 51 -0.39 -23.29 -0.80
N GLY A 52 -0.13 -22.49 0.23
CA GLY A 52 -0.32 -21.04 0.22
C GLY A 52 0.43 -20.34 -0.92
N LEU A 53 1.69 -20.73 -1.16
CA LEU A 53 2.50 -20.22 -2.27
C LEU A 53 1.91 -20.55 -3.63
N ILE A 54 1.50 -21.81 -3.87
CA ILE A 54 0.89 -22.22 -5.14
C ILE A 54 -0.44 -21.47 -5.37
N MET A 55 -1.24 -21.27 -4.33
CA MET A 55 -2.48 -20.50 -4.41
C MET A 55 -2.24 -19.02 -4.71
N ALA A 56 -1.18 -18.44 -4.14
CA ALA A 56 -0.79 -17.05 -4.41
C ALA A 56 -0.30 -16.89 -5.85
N VAL A 57 0.62 -17.73 -6.31
CA VAL A 57 1.17 -17.67 -7.68
C VAL A 57 0.10 -17.86 -8.76
N LYS A 58 -1.00 -18.57 -8.47
CA LYS A 58 -2.12 -18.70 -9.42
C LYS A 58 -3.07 -17.50 -9.44
N ASP A 59 -2.94 -16.56 -8.50
CA ASP A 59 -3.86 -15.43 -8.38
C ASP A 59 -3.42 -14.24 -9.24
N ALA A 60 -4.10 -14.03 -10.36
CA ALA A 60 -3.85 -12.91 -11.29
C ALA A 60 -3.90 -11.53 -10.58
N LYS A 61 -4.66 -11.40 -9.49
CA LYS A 61 -4.77 -10.16 -8.71
C LYS A 61 -3.44 -9.74 -8.09
N ILE A 62 -2.63 -10.71 -7.67
CA ILE A 62 -1.32 -10.46 -7.05
C ILE A 62 -0.39 -9.81 -8.09
N TYR A 63 -0.37 -10.30 -9.32
CA TYR A 63 0.47 -9.72 -10.38
C TYR A 63 0.08 -8.28 -10.74
N ILE A 64 -1.23 -7.97 -10.75
CA ILE A 64 -1.71 -6.59 -10.97
C ILE A 64 -1.19 -5.68 -9.85
N MET A 65 -1.31 -6.10 -8.59
CA MET A 65 -0.80 -5.34 -7.45
C MET A 65 0.72 -5.24 -7.45
N MET A 66 1.44 -6.31 -7.80
CA MET A 66 2.90 -6.33 -7.94
C MET A 66 3.35 -5.26 -8.94
N LEU A 67 2.81 -5.27 -10.16
CA LEU A 67 3.17 -4.29 -11.19
C LEU A 67 2.79 -2.86 -10.81
N THR A 68 1.59 -2.68 -10.24
CA THR A 68 1.10 -1.35 -9.81
C THR A 68 1.97 -0.79 -8.70
N PHE A 69 2.35 -1.62 -7.72
CA PHE A 69 3.18 -1.22 -6.60
C PHE A 69 4.63 -0.97 -7.03
N THR A 70 5.18 -1.79 -7.93
CA THR A 70 6.49 -1.51 -8.54
C THR A 70 6.50 -0.18 -9.28
N ALA A 71 5.48 0.10 -10.11
CA ALA A 71 5.36 1.41 -10.77
C ALA A 71 5.29 2.56 -9.76
N TYR A 72 4.57 2.37 -8.65
CA TYR A 72 4.51 3.36 -7.58
C TYR A 72 5.91 3.58 -6.97
N VAL A 73 6.62 2.51 -6.61
CA VAL A 73 7.98 2.61 -6.05
C VAL A 73 8.94 3.30 -7.03
N VAL A 74 8.85 3.05 -8.34
CA VAL A 74 9.63 3.81 -9.35
C VAL A 74 9.27 5.30 -9.28
N GLY A 75 7.99 5.64 -9.18
CA GLY A 75 7.54 7.02 -9.02
C GLY A 75 8.08 7.70 -7.76
N LEU A 76 8.22 6.95 -6.66
CA LEU A 76 8.72 7.45 -5.36
C LEU A 76 10.25 7.43 -5.24
N SER A 77 10.96 6.87 -6.21
CA SER A 77 12.43 6.73 -6.17
C SER A 77 13.20 8.05 -6.02
N PHE A 78 12.54 9.18 -6.28
CA PHE A 78 13.09 10.53 -6.08
C PHE A 78 13.52 10.80 -4.64
N ASN A 79 12.96 10.09 -3.65
CA ASN A 79 13.33 10.24 -2.24
C ASN A 79 14.84 10.06 -2.00
N ALA A 80 15.47 9.08 -2.64
CA ALA A 80 16.90 8.84 -2.51
C ALA A 80 17.75 9.99 -3.07
N PHE A 81 17.21 10.72 -4.05
CA PHE A 81 17.87 11.84 -4.73
C PHE A 81 17.37 13.19 -4.24
N PHE A 82 16.49 13.22 -3.24
CA PHE A 82 15.81 14.44 -2.79
C PHE A 82 16.79 15.56 -2.41
N PRO A 83 17.88 15.31 -1.65
CA PRO A 83 18.87 16.36 -1.35
C PRO A 83 19.57 16.88 -2.61
N SER A 84 19.83 16.02 -3.60
CA SER A 84 20.42 16.41 -4.89
C SER A 84 19.45 17.28 -5.68
N LEU A 85 18.15 16.95 -5.68
CA LEU A 85 17.11 17.76 -6.31
C LEU A 85 16.97 19.12 -5.63
N THR A 86 16.99 19.17 -4.29
CA THR A 86 17.01 20.43 -3.52
C THR A 86 18.26 21.25 -3.82
N ARG A 87 19.42 20.61 -4.07
CA ARG A 87 20.66 21.33 -4.43
C ARG A 87 20.52 22.08 -5.75
N THR A 88 19.70 21.59 -6.68
CA THR A 88 19.46 22.27 -7.97
C THR A 88 18.77 23.64 -7.83
N LEU A 89 18.31 24.00 -6.62
CA LEU A 89 17.75 25.32 -6.28
C LEU A 89 18.83 26.39 -6.04
N GLY A 90 20.12 26.00 -5.97
CA GLY A 90 21.24 26.93 -5.78
C GLY A 90 21.60 27.20 -4.32
N PHE A 91 21.08 26.43 -3.38
CA PHE A 91 21.45 26.53 -1.96
C PHE A 91 22.83 25.92 -1.69
N GLY A 92 23.53 26.43 -0.66
CA GLY A 92 24.76 25.80 -0.14
C GLY A 92 24.52 24.39 0.39
N TYR A 93 25.58 23.59 0.59
CA TYR A 93 25.46 22.18 0.98
C TYR A 93 24.66 21.96 2.28
N ILE A 94 25.01 22.69 3.35
CA ILE A 94 24.34 22.58 4.66
C ILE A 94 22.90 23.06 4.56
N THR A 95 22.68 24.22 3.92
CA THR A 95 21.33 24.79 3.72
C THR A 95 20.44 23.87 2.91
N THR A 96 20.96 23.19 1.88
CA THR A 96 20.23 22.23 1.06
C THR A 96 19.69 21.07 1.89
N LEU A 97 20.53 20.50 2.76
CA LEU A 97 20.14 19.40 3.65
C LEU A 97 19.05 19.87 4.62
N LEU A 98 19.22 21.05 5.21
CA LEU A 98 18.23 21.64 6.11
C LEU A 98 16.90 21.91 5.40
N MET A 99 16.93 22.47 4.18
CA MET A 99 15.74 22.77 3.38
C MET A 99 15.03 21.51 2.86
N SER A 100 15.70 20.36 2.90
CA SER A 100 15.09 19.08 2.51
C SER A 100 14.19 18.50 3.60
N ALA A 101 14.37 18.88 4.87
CA ALA A 101 13.59 18.33 5.98
C ALA A 101 12.12 18.81 6.04
N PRO A 102 11.80 20.11 5.83
CA PRO A 102 10.43 20.60 5.91
C PRO A 102 9.43 19.92 4.96
N PRO A 103 9.77 19.63 3.68
CA PRO A 103 8.90 18.85 2.81
C PRO A 103 8.53 17.47 3.36
N TRP A 104 9.48 16.76 4.00
CA TRP A 104 9.22 15.46 4.62
C TRP A 104 8.35 15.56 5.87
N ALA A 105 8.56 16.59 6.69
CA ALA A 105 7.70 16.85 7.85
C ALA A 105 6.26 17.14 7.42
N PHE A 106 6.07 17.94 6.36
CA PHE A 106 4.76 18.19 5.78
C PHE A 106 4.13 16.91 5.22
N ALA A 107 4.89 16.12 4.46
CA ALA A 107 4.42 14.84 3.93
C ALA A 107 3.99 13.87 5.03
N CYS A 108 4.68 13.86 6.17
CA CYS A 108 4.28 13.09 7.35
C CYS A 108 2.90 13.53 7.87
N GLY A 109 2.68 14.84 8.04
CA GLY A 109 1.38 15.37 8.46
C GLY A 109 0.25 15.02 7.49
N VAL A 110 0.48 15.21 6.18
CA VAL A 110 -0.48 14.84 5.13
C VAL A 110 -0.76 13.35 5.14
N SER A 111 0.28 12.52 5.34
CA SER A 111 0.15 11.06 5.40
C SER A 111 -0.74 10.61 6.56
N LEU A 112 -0.57 11.20 7.75
CA LEU A 112 -1.40 10.88 8.91
C LEU A 112 -2.86 11.26 8.69
N VAL A 113 -3.11 12.46 8.17
CA VAL A 113 -4.48 12.93 7.88
C VAL A 113 -5.12 12.06 6.80
N ASN A 114 -4.38 11.73 5.74
CA ASN A 114 -4.88 10.90 4.64
C ASN A 114 -5.18 9.47 5.10
N ALA A 115 -4.31 8.87 5.91
CA ALA A 115 -4.53 7.54 6.47
C ALA A 115 -5.75 7.52 7.40
N TRP A 116 -5.85 8.48 8.32
CA TRP A 116 -7.00 8.59 9.22
C TRP A 116 -8.31 8.81 8.48
N HIS A 117 -8.29 9.63 7.43
CA HIS A 117 -9.45 9.84 6.58
C HIS A 117 -9.80 8.59 5.78
N ALA A 118 -8.81 7.83 5.28
CA ALA A 118 -9.02 6.58 4.55
C ALA A 118 -9.70 5.54 5.45
N ASP A 119 -9.24 5.41 6.70
CA ASP A 119 -9.81 4.49 7.67
C ASP A 119 -11.24 4.88 8.07
N ARG A 120 -11.58 6.18 8.06
CA ARG A 120 -12.96 6.62 8.33
C ARG A 120 -13.90 6.43 7.14
N THR A 121 -13.44 6.72 5.93
CA THR A 121 -14.29 6.63 4.74
C THR A 121 -14.39 5.22 4.17
N GLN A 122 -13.46 4.33 4.53
CA GLN A 122 -13.36 2.96 4.02
C GLN A 122 -13.19 2.85 2.49
N GLU A 123 -13.05 3.98 1.79
CA GLU A 123 -12.66 4.12 0.39
C GLU A 123 -11.14 4.30 0.31
N ARG A 124 -10.43 3.42 -0.40
CA ARG A 124 -8.96 3.41 -0.48
C ARG A 124 -8.48 3.99 -1.81
N PHE A 125 -9.23 3.81 -2.89
CA PHE A 125 -8.83 4.27 -4.22
C PHE A 125 -8.55 5.78 -4.28
N TRP A 126 -9.46 6.62 -3.78
CA TRP A 126 -9.32 8.08 -3.88
C TRP A 126 -8.19 8.63 -3.01
N HIS A 127 -7.93 8.00 -1.86
CA HIS A 127 -6.86 8.38 -0.94
C HIS A 127 -5.48 7.92 -1.42
N ILE A 128 -5.43 7.05 -2.42
CA ILE A 128 -4.21 6.71 -3.16
C ILE A 128 -4.02 7.67 -4.34
N VAL A 129 -5.05 7.83 -5.17
CA VAL A 129 -4.97 8.62 -6.42
C VAL A 129 -4.81 10.12 -6.14
N GLY A 130 -5.48 10.65 -5.12
CA GLY A 130 -5.42 12.07 -4.76
C GLY A 130 -3.99 12.57 -4.48
N PRO A 131 -3.26 11.96 -3.53
CA PRO A 131 -1.86 12.31 -3.26
C PRO A 131 -0.93 12.10 -4.46
N ILE A 132 -1.15 11.07 -5.27
CA ILE A 132 -0.36 10.84 -6.49
C ILE A 132 -0.56 11.99 -7.48
N MET A 133 -1.82 12.38 -7.75
CA MET A 133 -2.14 13.48 -8.66
C MET A 133 -1.54 14.80 -8.17
N PHE A 134 -1.62 15.08 -6.87
CA PHE A 134 -1.01 16.27 -6.28
C PHE A 134 0.54 16.23 -6.41
N GLY A 135 1.15 15.06 -6.22
CA GLY A 135 2.58 14.86 -6.48
C GLY A 135 2.98 15.06 -7.94
N MET A 136 2.18 14.56 -8.89
CA MET A 136 2.40 14.74 -10.33
C MET A 136 2.41 16.22 -10.72
N VAL A 137 1.52 17.03 -10.16
CA VAL A 137 1.54 18.49 -10.38
C VAL A 137 2.87 19.10 -9.89
N GLY A 138 3.39 18.64 -8.75
CA GLY A 138 4.73 19.04 -8.26
C GLY A 138 5.86 18.68 -9.24
N PHE A 139 5.81 17.50 -9.85
CA PHE A 139 6.80 17.10 -10.87
C PHE A 139 6.68 17.96 -12.14
N ILE A 140 5.46 18.26 -12.59
CA ILE A 140 5.20 19.12 -13.74
C ILE A 140 5.74 20.53 -13.49
N ILE A 141 5.45 21.13 -12.33
CA ILE A 141 5.99 22.45 -11.95
C ILE A 141 7.52 22.43 -12.00
N SER A 142 8.14 21.40 -11.43
CA SER A 142 9.61 21.27 -11.44
C SER A 142 10.22 21.14 -12.83
N MET A 143 9.47 20.64 -13.81
CA MET A 143 9.88 20.56 -15.22
C MET A 143 9.65 21.88 -15.97
N SER A 144 8.60 22.62 -15.64
CA SER A 144 8.12 23.78 -16.40
C SER A 144 8.77 25.11 -16.00
N THR A 145 9.30 25.25 -14.79
CA THR A 145 9.87 26.52 -14.32
C THR A 145 11.26 26.38 -13.71
N LEU A 146 12.08 27.42 -13.86
CA LEU A 146 13.38 27.57 -13.21
C LEU A 146 13.29 28.43 -11.93
N ASN A 147 12.10 28.93 -11.58
CA ASN A 147 11.90 29.76 -10.40
C ASN A 147 12.11 28.94 -9.12
N THR A 148 13.04 29.39 -8.27
CA THR A 148 13.42 28.71 -7.02
C THR A 148 12.25 28.51 -6.06
N ALA A 149 11.41 29.53 -5.86
CA ALA A 149 10.29 29.44 -4.93
C ALA A 149 9.24 28.44 -5.41
N ALA A 150 8.92 28.46 -6.70
CA ALA A 150 7.98 27.53 -7.30
C ALA A 150 8.48 26.08 -7.22
N ARG A 151 9.76 25.84 -7.49
CA ARG A 151 10.37 24.50 -7.37
C ARG A 151 10.47 24.04 -5.91
N TYR A 152 10.67 24.96 -4.95
CA TYR A 152 10.63 24.59 -3.53
C TYR A 152 9.24 24.14 -3.09
N VAL A 153 8.18 24.87 -3.45
CA VAL A 153 6.79 24.45 -3.19
C VAL A 153 6.48 23.12 -3.88
N ALA A 154 6.99 22.92 -5.10
CA ALA A 154 6.83 21.66 -5.82
C ALA A 154 7.42 20.46 -5.07
N LEU A 155 8.50 20.63 -4.29
CA LEU A 155 9.06 19.55 -3.46
C LEU A 155 8.10 19.10 -2.35
N PHE A 156 7.30 20.01 -1.77
CA PHE A 156 6.26 19.64 -0.80
C PHE A 156 5.16 18.80 -1.45
N MET A 157 4.75 19.20 -2.65
CA MET A 157 3.75 18.46 -3.42
C MET A 157 4.27 17.07 -3.77
N GLN A 158 5.50 16.96 -4.27
CA GLN A 158 6.13 15.67 -4.58
C GLN A 158 6.23 14.78 -3.34
N ALA A 159 6.72 15.30 -2.21
CA ALA A 159 6.87 14.53 -0.98
C ALA A 159 5.52 13.99 -0.46
N SER A 160 4.44 14.76 -0.59
CA SER A 160 3.10 14.33 -0.15
C SER A 160 2.54 13.13 -0.92
N SER A 161 3.10 12.76 -2.09
CA SER A 161 2.74 11.53 -2.81
C SER A 161 2.99 10.26 -1.98
N TYR A 162 3.82 10.31 -0.94
CA TYR A 162 3.99 9.21 0.02
C TYR A 162 2.74 8.92 0.86
N ALA A 163 1.81 9.87 0.99
CA ALA A 163 0.56 9.64 1.70
C ALA A 163 -0.29 8.54 1.05
N GLY A 164 -0.29 8.47 -0.29
CA GLY A 164 -0.98 7.42 -1.03
C GLY A 164 -0.28 6.06 -0.93
N PHE A 165 1.04 6.04 -0.71
CA PHE A 165 1.83 4.80 -0.60
C PHE A 165 1.47 4.02 0.66
N ILE A 166 1.27 4.74 1.77
CA ILE A 166 0.87 4.14 3.05
C ILE A 166 -0.51 3.50 2.94
N VAL A 167 -1.47 4.20 2.31
CA VAL A 167 -2.82 3.66 2.07
C VAL A 167 -2.79 2.49 1.08
N PHE A 168 -1.95 2.54 0.04
CA PHE A 168 -1.77 1.42 -0.89
C PHE A 168 -1.24 0.18 -0.16
N TYR A 169 -0.29 0.37 0.78
CA TYR A 169 0.26 -0.72 1.57
C TYR A 169 -0.80 -1.38 2.45
N SER A 170 -1.64 -0.59 3.11
CA SER A 170 -2.75 -1.14 3.88
C SER A 170 -3.76 -1.85 2.96
N TRP A 171 -3.97 -1.36 1.74
CA TRP A 171 -4.90 -1.95 0.76
C TRP A 171 -4.44 -3.32 0.26
N ILE A 172 -3.12 -3.52 0.06
CA ILE A 172 -2.57 -4.85 -0.23
C ILE A 172 -2.97 -5.82 0.87
N SER A 173 -2.81 -5.42 2.13
CA SER A 173 -3.08 -6.28 3.28
C SER A 173 -4.56 -6.67 3.37
N SER A 174 -5.49 -5.73 3.12
CA SER A 174 -6.93 -5.99 3.19
C SER A 174 -7.49 -6.70 1.94
N SER A 175 -6.77 -6.70 0.81
CA SER A 175 -7.25 -7.29 -0.44
C SER A 175 -7.07 -8.81 -0.53
N PHE A 176 -6.30 -9.40 0.39
CA PHE A 176 -6.05 -10.84 0.44
C PHE A 176 -6.47 -11.41 1.80
N PRO A 177 -7.76 -11.51 2.11
CA PRO A 177 -8.23 -11.86 3.45
C PRO A 177 -7.84 -13.29 3.88
N ARG A 178 -7.89 -14.31 2.99
CA ARG A 178 -7.64 -15.72 3.34
C ARG A 178 -7.06 -16.59 2.21
N PRO A 179 -6.38 -17.71 2.53
CA PRO A 179 -5.88 -18.10 3.87
C PRO A 179 -4.72 -17.24 4.37
N PRO A 180 -4.42 -17.20 5.69
CA PRO A 180 -3.33 -16.40 6.26
C PRO A 180 -1.97 -16.70 5.62
N ALA A 181 -1.69 -17.98 5.33
CA ALA A 181 -0.48 -18.40 4.63
C ALA A 181 -0.38 -17.79 3.22
N LYS A 182 -1.49 -17.79 2.46
CA LYS A 182 -1.54 -17.15 1.13
C LYS A 182 -1.38 -15.64 1.22
N ARG A 183 -2.02 -14.98 2.19
CA ARG A 183 -1.92 -13.54 2.43
C ARG A 183 -0.49 -13.12 2.73
N ALA A 184 0.18 -13.81 3.66
CA ALA A 184 1.56 -13.54 4.02
C ALA A 184 2.49 -13.66 2.81
N VAL A 185 2.35 -14.75 2.03
CA VAL A 185 3.13 -14.97 0.81
C VAL A 185 2.82 -13.92 -0.26
N ALA A 186 1.56 -13.52 -0.45
CA ALA A 186 1.16 -12.47 -1.37
C ALA A 186 1.81 -11.11 -1.02
N ILE A 187 1.71 -10.69 0.24
CA ILE A 187 2.31 -9.45 0.73
C ILE A 187 3.83 -9.48 0.55
N ALA A 188 4.47 -10.59 0.90
CA ALA A 188 5.91 -10.77 0.76
C ALA A 188 6.34 -10.69 -0.72
N MET A 189 5.64 -11.37 -1.63
CA MET A 189 5.93 -11.32 -3.06
C MET A 189 5.74 -9.92 -3.65
N ILE A 190 4.65 -9.23 -3.28
CA ILE A 190 4.37 -7.85 -3.72
C ILE A 190 5.47 -6.91 -3.22
N ASN A 191 5.84 -6.99 -1.95
CA ASN A 191 6.89 -6.16 -1.38
C ASN A 191 8.25 -6.44 -2.04
N ALA A 192 8.65 -7.71 -2.14
CA ALA A 192 9.94 -8.09 -2.73
C ALA A 192 10.05 -7.63 -4.19
N PHE A 193 9.00 -7.84 -4.99
CA PHE A 193 8.99 -7.44 -6.39
C PHE A 193 8.97 -5.91 -6.57
N SER A 194 8.35 -5.18 -5.64
CA SER A 194 8.33 -3.71 -5.68
C SER A 194 9.72 -3.08 -5.54
N GLN A 195 10.67 -3.76 -4.91
CA GLN A 195 12.04 -3.26 -4.77
C GLN A 195 12.79 -3.16 -6.10
N LEU A 196 12.35 -3.90 -7.13
CA LEU A 196 12.82 -3.68 -8.51
C LEU A 196 12.57 -2.23 -8.96
N GLY A 197 11.55 -1.57 -8.41
CA GLY A 197 11.26 -0.16 -8.68
C GLY A 197 12.34 0.78 -8.14
N ASN A 198 12.95 0.47 -6.99
CA ASN A 198 14.07 1.25 -6.45
C ASN A 198 15.33 1.06 -7.29
N ILE A 199 15.57 -0.17 -7.78
CA ILE A 199 16.67 -0.45 -8.71
C ILE A 199 16.48 0.36 -9.99
N ALA A 200 15.30 0.28 -10.64
CA ALA A 200 14.98 1.06 -11.82
C ALA A 200 15.10 2.57 -11.56
N GLY A 201 14.64 3.04 -10.39
CA GLY A 201 14.78 4.41 -9.94
C GLY A 201 16.21 4.93 -9.96
N SER A 202 17.18 4.14 -9.48
CA SER A 202 18.60 4.53 -9.51
C SER A 202 19.11 4.85 -10.92
N TYR A 203 18.64 4.13 -11.94
CA TYR A 203 18.97 4.41 -13.35
C TYR A 203 18.22 5.61 -13.89
N VAL A 204 16.94 5.78 -13.52
CA VAL A 204 16.11 6.93 -13.92
C VAL A 204 16.72 8.25 -13.45
N TRP A 205 17.23 8.29 -12.22
CA TRP A 205 17.85 9.49 -11.65
C TRP A 205 19.32 9.69 -12.02
N ASN A 206 19.93 8.73 -12.73
CA ASN A 206 21.27 8.91 -13.31
C ASN A 206 21.23 9.73 -14.63
N MET A 207 20.05 10.01 -15.18
CA MET A 207 19.84 10.79 -16.40
C MET A 207 19.97 12.30 -16.15
N THR A 208 21.20 12.77 -15.91
CA THR A 208 21.48 14.17 -15.53
C THR A 208 21.57 15.15 -16.70
N ASP A 209 21.67 14.66 -17.94
CA ASP A 209 21.97 15.44 -19.15
C ASP A 209 21.02 16.63 -19.40
N ASN A 210 19.76 16.56 -18.93
CA ASN A 210 18.74 17.61 -19.10
C ASN A 210 18.22 18.20 -17.78
N GLY A 211 19.05 18.23 -16.73
CA GLY A 211 18.65 18.78 -15.42
C GLY A 211 17.47 18.02 -14.81
N TYR A 212 17.50 16.69 -14.88
CA TYR A 212 16.49 15.75 -14.38
C TYR A 212 15.11 15.80 -15.07
N ARG A 213 14.91 16.59 -16.12
CA ARG A 213 13.63 16.62 -16.87
C ARG A 213 13.19 15.25 -17.38
N ASN A 214 14.13 14.46 -17.90
CA ASN A 214 13.85 13.10 -18.34
C ASN A 214 13.41 12.21 -17.16
N SER A 215 14.10 12.31 -16.02
CA SER A 215 13.77 11.58 -14.79
C SER A 215 12.37 11.93 -14.28
N TYR A 216 12.04 13.23 -14.24
CA TYR A 216 10.71 13.71 -13.86
C TYR A 216 9.61 13.22 -14.81
N GLY A 217 9.88 13.15 -16.12
CA GLY A 217 8.97 12.60 -17.11
C GLY A 217 8.68 11.11 -16.89
N VAL A 218 9.72 10.31 -16.65
CA VAL A 218 9.58 8.87 -16.36
C VAL A 218 8.77 8.64 -15.09
N VAL A 219 9.08 9.37 -14.02
CA VAL A 219 8.37 9.27 -12.73
C VAL A 219 6.89 9.65 -12.86
N THR A 220 6.60 10.72 -13.60
CA THR A 220 5.22 11.15 -13.87
C THR A 220 4.46 10.11 -14.69
N ALA A 221 5.11 9.49 -15.68
CA ALA A 221 4.52 8.39 -16.46
C ALA A 221 4.24 7.16 -15.59
N MET A 222 5.17 6.80 -14.69
CA MET A 222 4.99 5.68 -13.76
C MET A 222 3.85 5.92 -12.78
N PHE A 223 3.65 7.15 -12.29
CA PHE A 223 2.46 7.50 -11.52
C PHE A 223 1.17 7.35 -12.33
N GLY A 224 1.19 7.70 -13.62
CA GLY A 224 0.07 7.41 -14.52
C GLY A 224 -0.23 5.92 -14.63
N VAL A 225 0.80 5.08 -14.75
CA VAL A 225 0.67 3.61 -14.72
C VAL A 225 0.10 3.13 -13.38
N THR A 226 0.55 3.70 -12.26
CA THR A 226 0.01 3.39 -10.93
C THR A 226 -1.48 3.73 -10.84
N ILE A 227 -1.91 4.91 -11.32
CA ILE A 227 -3.33 5.30 -11.30
C ILE A 227 -4.16 4.34 -12.16
N ALA A 228 -3.68 3.99 -13.36
CA ALA A 228 -4.34 3.01 -14.23
C ALA A 228 -4.43 1.63 -13.55
N GLY A 229 -3.35 1.18 -12.90
CA GLY A 229 -3.30 -0.07 -12.14
C GLY A 229 -4.29 -0.07 -10.96
N CYS A 230 -4.34 1.02 -10.19
CA CYS A 230 -5.32 1.19 -9.11
C CYS A 230 -6.75 1.15 -9.64
N PHE A 231 -7.02 1.76 -10.80
CA PHE A 231 -8.34 1.76 -11.42
C PHE A 231 -8.74 0.36 -11.91
N ILE A 232 -7.83 -0.37 -12.54
CA ILE A 232 -8.05 -1.77 -12.94
C ILE A 232 -8.36 -2.61 -11.70
N PHE A 233 -7.58 -2.45 -10.64
CA PHE A 233 -7.78 -3.19 -9.40
C PHE A 233 -9.13 -2.85 -8.76
N ARG A 234 -9.50 -1.57 -8.73
CA ARG A 234 -10.83 -1.11 -8.31
C ARG A 234 -11.96 -1.80 -9.08
N VAL A 235 -11.86 -1.86 -10.42
CA VAL A 235 -12.86 -2.53 -11.26
C VAL A 235 -12.93 -4.03 -10.97
N VAL A 236 -11.80 -4.68 -10.71
CA VAL A 236 -11.75 -6.10 -10.32
C VAL A 236 -12.47 -6.30 -8.97
N LEU A 237 -12.18 -5.46 -7.97
CA LEU A 237 -12.83 -5.55 -6.65
C LEU A 237 -14.33 -5.26 -6.71
N VAL A 238 -14.77 -4.25 -7.47
CA VAL A 238 -16.20 -3.96 -7.66
C VAL A 238 -16.92 -5.13 -8.34
N ARG A 239 -16.27 -5.78 -9.32
CA ARG A 239 -16.83 -6.99 -9.95
C ARG A 239 -16.90 -8.16 -8.97
N LEU A 240 -15.93 -8.29 -8.08
CA LEU A 240 -15.90 -9.35 -7.07
C LEU A 240 -16.98 -9.12 -6.02
N ASN A 241 -17.14 -7.87 -5.54
CA ASN A 241 -18.26 -7.48 -4.67
C ASN A 241 -19.63 -7.79 -5.30
N LYS A 242 -19.79 -7.55 -6.62
CA LYS A 242 -21.03 -7.92 -7.31
C LYS A 242 -21.26 -9.44 -7.38
N ARG A 243 -20.20 -10.23 -7.56
CA ARG A 243 -20.31 -11.71 -7.57
C ARG A 243 -20.64 -12.29 -6.19
N LEU A 244 -20.15 -11.63 -5.14
CA LEU A 244 -20.54 -11.90 -3.76
C LEU A 244 -22.03 -11.58 -3.55
N ASP A 245 -22.49 -10.40 -4.00
CA ASP A 245 -23.91 -10.00 -3.92
C ASP A 245 -24.82 -10.96 -4.72
N ASP A 246 -24.37 -11.45 -5.88
CA ASP A 246 -25.09 -12.41 -6.74
C ASP A 246 -25.04 -13.86 -6.20
N GLY A 247 -24.33 -14.12 -5.09
CA GLY A 247 -24.20 -15.45 -4.48
C GLY A 247 -23.52 -16.51 -5.36
N THR A 248 -22.87 -16.09 -6.45
CA THR A 248 -22.22 -16.95 -7.44
C THR A 248 -20.72 -17.10 -7.20
N ASP A 249 -20.22 -16.56 -6.09
CA ASP A 249 -18.79 -16.57 -5.84
C ASP A 249 -18.33 -17.97 -5.46
N ALA A 250 -17.64 -18.62 -6.40
CA ALA A 250 -16.95 -19.89 -6.21
C ALA A 250 -15.93 -19.82 -5.05
N TRP A 251 -15.58 -18.62 -4.60
CA TRP A 251 -14.79 -18.39 -3.41
C TRP A 251 -15.52 -18.85 -2.14
N ALA A 252 -16.82 -18.57 -1.97
CA ALA A 252 -17.59 -19.08 -0.82
C ALA A 252 -17.66 -20.62 -0.81
N GLU A 253 -17.78 -21.24 -1.99
CA GLU A 253 -17.73 -22.70 -2.13
C GLU A 253 -16.32 -23.26 -1.93
N GLN A 254 -15.28 -22.52 -2.29
CA GLN A 254 -13.88 -22.93 -2.15
C GLN A 254 -13.39 -22.77 -0.70
N THR A 255 -13.77 -21.70 0.01
CA THR A 255 -13.54 -21.52 1.44
C THR A 255 -14.27 -22.60 2.23
N ALA A 256 -15.55 -22.86 1.92
CA ALA A 256 -16.31 -23.97 2.51
C ALA A 256 -15.66 -25.36 2.26
N ARG A 257 -15.06 -25.58 1.08
CA ARG A 257 -14.34 -26.83 0.77
C ARG A 257 -12.99 -26.95 1.48
N VAL A 258 -12.30 -25.84 1.73
CA VAL A 258 -10.98 -25.83 2.39
C VAL A 258 -11.13 -25.96 3.90
N GLU A 259 -12.16 -25.34 4.48
CA GLU A 259 -12.37 -25.29 5.94
C GLU A 259 -13.31 -26.40 6.45
N GLY A 260 -13.90 -27.21 5.57
CA GLY A 260 -14.78 -28.33 5.96
C GLY A 260 -16.12 -27.90 6.59
N ILE A 261 -16.42 -26.60 6.59
CA ILE A 261 -17.68 -26.01 7.03
C ILE A 261 -18.74 -26.04 5.92
N THR A 262 -20.01 -25.99 6.31
CA THR A 262 -21.09 -26.01 5.34
C THR A 262 -21.09 -24.72 4.51
N ALA A 263 -21.43 -24.82 3.22
CA ALA A 263 -21.49 -23.66 2.33
C ALA A 263 -22.46 -22.56 2.81
N GLU A 264 -23.38 -22.87 3.73
CA GLU A 264 -24.27 -21.90 4.38
C GLU A 264 -23.59 -21.13 5.53
N GLU A 265 -22.71 -21.75 6.31
CA GLU A 265 -21.95 -21.11 7.40
C GLU A 265 -20.89 -20.15 6.83
N ALA A 266 -20.15 -20.59 5.81
CA ALA A 266 -19.22 -19.73 5.07
C ALA A 266 -19.95 -18.55 4.38
N LYS A 267 -21.16 -18.79 3.87
CA LYS A 267 -22.04 -17.72 3.35
C LYS A 267 -22.58 -16.79 4.44
N GLY A 268 -22.69 -17.27 5.68
CA GLY A 268 -23.08 -16.49 6.84
C GLY A 268 -22.02 -15.46 7.24
N GLY A 269 -20.76 -15.88 7.37
CA GLY A 269 -19.62 -14.99 7.66
C GLY A 269 -19.25 -14.06 6.50
N MET A 270 -19.41 -14.52 5.26
CA MET A 270 -19.13 -13.71 4.06
C MET A 270 -20.20 -12.66 3.72
N LYS A 271 -21.38 -12.68 4.35
CA LYS A 271 -22.42 -11.65 4.11
C LYS A 271 -21.98 -10.26 4.58
N ASP A 272 -21.11 -10.19 5.59
CA ASP A 272 -20.60 -8.92 6.12
C ASP A 272 -19.24 -8.52 5.53
N PHE A 273 -18.53 -9.44 4.87
CA PHE A 273 -17.24 -9.13 4.24
C PHE A 273 -17.41 -8.43 2.89
N ARG A 274 -16.84 -7.22 2.76
CA ARG A 274 -16.78 -6.48 1.49
C ARG A 274 -15.35 -6.06 1.18
N TYR A 275 -14.95 -6.23 -0.07
CA TYR A 275 -13.67 -5.67 -0.52
C TYR A 275 -13.76 -4.14 -0.49
N LEU A 276 -12.83 -3.52 0.24
CA LEU A 276 -12.68 -2.08 0.29
C LEU A 276 -12.17 -1.57 -1.06
N VAL A 277 -12.93 -0.67 -1.66
CA VAL A 277 -12.77 -0.19 -3.05
C VAL A 277 -11.84 1.01 -3.14
#